data_AF-R5W713-F1
#
_entry.id   AF-R5W713-F1
#
_cell.length_a   1.000
_cell.length_b   1.000
_cell.length_c   1.000
_cell.angle_alpha   90.00
_cell.angle_beta   90.00
_cell.angle_gamma   90.00
#
_symmetry.space_group_name_H-M   'P 1'
#
loop_
_entity.id
_entity.type
_entity.pdbx_description
1 polymer ?
#
loop_
_entity_poly.entity_id
_entity_poly.type
_entity_poly.pdbx_seq_one_letter_code
_entity_poly.pdbx_strand_id
1 'polypeptide(L)'
;MWFDCEGQNPGYSITVVSGYRTYAKQGTLLDEETRKNERLGMTAHEAKKDALRTVAPPGYSEHETGLCVDITAKNNLQLNASQGLTRENIWLRKNCTRYGFVLRYPKGKEKITGYQYESWHFRYVGKKAAAKMKKNNWTLEEYLAAS
;
A
#
# COMPACT_ATOMS: atom_id res chain seq x y z
N MET A 1 9.95 13.80 -0.93
CA MET A 1 9.56 12.82 0.11
C MET A 1 10.78 12.10 0.67
N TRP A 2 11.59 11.43 -0.15
CA TRP A 2 12.77 10.68 0.32
C TRP A 2 13.79 11.55 1.04
N PHE A 3 14.33 12.57 0.36
CA PHE A 3 15.33 13.48 0.95
C PHE A 3 14.83 14.17 2.22
N ASP A 4 13.55 14.52 2.27
CA ASP A 4 12.96 15.10 3.48
C ASP A 4 12.84 14.10 4.63
N CYS A 5 12.55 12.83 4.34
CA CYS A 5 12.45 11.78 5.35
C CYS A 5 13.81 11.55 6.01
N GLU A 6 14.83 11.24 5.21
CA GLU A 6 16.17 10.90 5.71
C GLU A 6 16.95 12.15 6.16
N GLY A 7 16.78 13.28 5.48
CA GLY A 7 17.46 14.53 5.82
C GLY A 7 16.95 15.21 7.09
N GLN A 8 15.65 15.12 7.39
CA GLN A 8 15.09 15.68 8.64
C GLN A 8 15.25 14.74 9.83
N ASN A 9 15.53 13.45 9.59
CA ASN A 9 15.60 12.43 10.63
C ASN A 9 16.86 11.58 10.43
N PRO A 10 18.02 12.02 10.96
CA PRO A 10 19.25 11.25 10.90
C PRO A 10 19.03 9.82 11.41
N GLY A 11 19.47 8.84 10.61
CA GLY A 11 19.33 7.41 10.91
C GLY A 11 18.03 6.77 10.41
N TYR A 12 17.12 7.51 9.79
CA TYR A 12 16.02 6.93 9.03
C TYR A 12 16.56 6.45 7.68
N SER A 13 16.09 5.30 7.20
CA SER A 13 16.28 4.97 5.79
C SER A 13 15.14 4.19 5.19
N ILE A 14 14.65 4.66 4.04
CA ILE A 14 13.53 4.07 3.33
C ILE A 14 13.97 3.42 2.02
N THR A 15 13.14 2.54 1.45
CA THR A 15 13.32 2.06 0.08
C THR A 15 12.02 1.77 -0.61
N VAL A 16 11.97 1.99 -1.93
CA VAL A 16 10.88 1.51 -2.78
C VAL A 16 11.18 0.06 -3.10
N VAL A 17 10.33 -0.85 -2.64
CA VAL A 17 10.47 -2.29 -2.92
C VAL A 17 9.59 -2.74 -4.09
N SER A 18 8.59 -1.94 -4.44
CA SER A 18 7.77 -2.17 -5.63
C SER A 18 7.21 -0.86 -6.19
N GLY A 19 7.33 -0.68 -7.51
CA GLY A 19 6.72 0.41 -8.26
C GLY A 19 5.76 -0.15 -9.30
N TYR A 20 6.00 0.11 -10.58
CA TYR A 20 5.22 -0.48 -11.66
C TYR A 20 5.29 -2.02 -11.67
N ARG A 21 4.16 -2.68 -11.95
CA ARG A 21 4.07 -4.13 -12.20
C ARG A 21 3.36 -4.37 -13.53
N THR A 22 3.80 -5.36 -14.28
CA THR A 22 3.06 -5.84 -15.46
C THR A 22 1.88 -6.70 -15.03
N TYR A 23 0.89 -6.85 -15.92
CA TYR A 23 -0.22 -7.80 -15.76
C TYR A 23 0.26 -9.22 -15.40
N ALA A 24 1.28 -9.71 -16.12
CA ALA A 24 1.86 -11.03 -15.87
C ALA A 24 2.49 -11.13 -14.47
N LYS A 25 3.26 -10.11 -14.05
CA LYS A 25 3.88 -10.09 -12.71
C LYS A 25 2.81 -10.06 -11.61
N GLN A 26 1.74 -9.30 -11.80
CA GLN A 26 0.64 -9.26 -10.86
C GLN A 26 -0.03 -10.64 -10.72
N GLY A 27 -0.15 -11.38 -11.83
CA GLY A 27 -0.70 -12.75 -11.83
C GLY A 27 0.16 -13.71 -11.02
N THR A 28 1.48 -13.66 -11.24
CA THR A 28 2.44 -14.45 -10.47
C THR A 28 2.33 -14.19 -8.97
N LEU A 29 2.20 -12.93 -8.54
CA LEU A 29 2.09 -12.58 -7.11
C LEU A 29 0.81 -13.12 -6.48
N LEU A 30 -0.33 -13.03 -7.18
CA LEU A 30 -1.60 -13.57 -6.68
C LEU A 30 -1.53 -15.10 -6.54
N ASP A 31 -0.93 -15.78 -7.52
CA ASP A 31 -0.75 -17.22 -7.49
C ASP A 31 0.21 -17.66 -6.37
N GLU A 32 1.29 -16.89 -6.15
CA GLU A 32 2.24 -17.14 -5.06
C GLU A 32 1.59 -17.02 -3.69
N GLU A 33 0.81 -15.96 -3.45
CA GLU A 33 0.10 -15.77 -2.18
C GLU A 33 -0.99 -16.82 -1.98
N THR A 34 -1.74 -17.18 -3.04
CA THR A 34 -2.73 -18.26 -3.00
C THR A 34 -2.07 -19.59 -2.61
N ARG A 35 -0.99 -19.98 -3.30
CA ARG A 35 -0.25 -21.22 -2.97
C ARG A 35 0.35 -21.20 -1.58
N LYS A 36 0.80 -20.04 -1.09
CA LYS A 36 1.28 -19.89 0.28
C LYS A 36 0.17 -20.19 1.28
N ASN A 37 -1.03 -19.66 1.07
CA ASN A 37 -2.19 -19.91 1.92
C ASN A 37 -2.65 -21.39 1.89
N GLU A 38 -2.60 -22.03 0.73
CA GLU A 38 -2.86 -23.49 0.62
C GLU A 38 -1.85 -24.30 1.43
N ARG A 39 -0.55 -23.95 1.38
CA ARG A 39 0.48 -24.59 2.22
C ARG A 39 0.27 -24.39 3.71
N LEU A 40 -0.46 -23.35 4.10
CA LEU A 40 -0.87 -23.10 5.49
C LEU A 40 -2.16 -23.87 5.89
N GLY A 41 -2.69 -24.72 4.99
CA GLY A 41 -3.80 -25.63 5.26
C GLY A 41 -5.17 -25.13 4.79
N MET A 42 -5.25 -23.99 4.10
CA MET A 42 -6.50 -23.51 3.53
C MET A 42 -6.91 -24.34 2.30
N THR A 43 -8.21 -24.48 2.05
CA THR A 43 -8.68 -24.99 0.75
C THR A 43 -8.34 -24.01 -0.37
N ALA A 44 -8.25 -24.47 -1.62
CA ALA A 44 -7.94 -23.60 -2.76
C ALA A 44 -8.90 -22.39 -2.88
N HIS A 45 -10.19 -22.59 -2.56
CA HIS A 45 -11.17 -21.51 -2.57
C HIS A 45 -10.90 -20.47 -1.48
N GLU A 46 -10.65 -20.92 -0.24
CA GLU A 46 -10.36 -20.03 0.89
C GLU A 46 -9.02 -19.33 0.70
N ALA A 47 -8.00 -20.04 0.23
CA ALA A 47 -6.67 -19.51 -0.03
C ALA A 47 -6.69 -18.37 -1.03
N LYS A 48 -7.40 -18.57 -2.16
CA LYS A 48 -7.58 -17.53 -3.19
C LYS A 48 -8.38 -16.35 -2.65
N LYS A 49 -9.47 -16.62 -1.91
CA LYS A 49 -10.30 -15.58 -1.31
C LYS A 49 -9.51 -14.74 -0.30
N ASP A 50 -8.65 -15.36 0.49
CA ASP A 50 -7.79 -14.67 1.44
C ASP A 50 -6.69 -13.85 0.74
N ALA A 51 -6.01 -14.45 -0.26
CA ALA A 51 -4.99 -13.77 -1.05
C ALA A 51 -5.53 -12.52 -1.76
N LEU A 52 -6.77 -12.56 -2.25
CA LEU A 52 -7.43 -11.40 -2.88
C LEU A 52 -7.67 -10.22 -1.94
N ARG A 53 -7.51 -10.39 -0.62
CA ARG A 53 -7.64 -9.30 0.35
C ARG A 53 -6.40 -8.41 0.44
N THR A 54 -5.27 -8.85 -0.11
CA THR A 54 -3.98 -8.15 -0.09
C THR A 54 -3.37 -8.04 -1.49
N VAL A 55 -3.62 -9.01 -2.37
CA VAL A 55 -3.11 -9.02 -3.74
C VAL A 55 -4.26 -8.85 -4.73
N ALA A 56 -4.30 -7.69 -5.39
CA ALA A 56 -5.27 -7.42 -6.44
C ALA A 56 -5.11 -8.40 -7.62
N PRO A 57 -6.21 -8.81 -8.29
CA PRO A 57 -6.12 -9.57 -9.52
C PRO A 57 -5.44 -8.75 -10.64
N PRO A 58 -4.80 -9.41 -11.62
CA PRO A 58 -4.24 -8.73 -12.79
C PRO A 58 -5.29 -7.88 -13.52
N GLY A 59 -4.92 -6.67 -13.93
CA GLY A 59 -5.82 -5.66 -14.51
C GLY A 59 -6.53 -4.79 -13.47
N TYR A 60 -6.41 -5.09 -12.18
CA TYR A 60 -7.04 -4.34 -11.08
C TYR A 60 -6.02 -3.80 -10.08
N SER A 61 -4.73 -4.05 -10.26
CA SER A 61 -3.69 -3.56 -9.36
C SER A 61 -3.33 -2.11 -9.68
N GLU A 62 -3.26 -1.26 -8.66
CA GLU A 62 -2.77 0.11 -8.84
C GLU A 62 -1.31 0.15 -9.35
N HIS A 63 -0.51 -0.88 -9.08
CA HIS A 63 0.87 -0.96 -9.56
C HIS A 63 0.93 -1.04 -11.10
N GLU A 64 -0.11 -1.54 -11.76
CA GLU A 64 -0.19 -1.58 -13.22
C GLU A 64 -0.38 -0.18 -13.82
N THR A 65 -0.82 0.80 -13.03
CA THR A 65 -0.92 2.21 -13.46
C THR A 65 0.40 2.97 -13.35
N GLY A 66 1.37 2.45 -12.58
CA GLY A 66 2.59 3.18 -12.21
C GLY A 66 2.37 4.35 -11.24
N LEU A 67 1.16 4.52 -10.69
CA LEU A 67 0.81 5.63 -9.78
C LEU A 67 0.89 5.25 -8.30
N CYS A 68 1.33 4.06 -7.94
CA CYS A 68 1.57 3.67 -6.55
C CYS A 68 2.98 3.09 -6.36
N VAL A 69 3.43 3.11 -5.11
CA VAL A 69 4.71 2.55 -4.68
C VAL A 69 4.56 1.90 -3.31
N ASP A 70 5.22 0.76 -3.15
CA ASP A 70 5.42 0.12 -1.85
C ASP A 70 6.74 0.60 -1.26
N ILE A 71 6.65 1.25 -0.10
CA ILE A 71 7.80 1.84 0.59
C ILE A 71 7.99 1.19 1.95
N THR A 72 9.20 0.69 2.19
CA THR A 72 9.59 0.08 3.46
C THR A 72 10.72 0.85 4.13
N ALA A 73 11.02 0.51 5.38
CA ALA A 73 12.29 0.88 6.01
C ALA A 73 13.36 -0.09 5.50
N LYS A 74 14.60 0.37 5.25
CA LYS A 74 15.65 -0.51 4.71
C LYS A 74 16.00 -1.66 5.65
N ASN A 75 15.86 -1.47 6.96
CA ASN A 75 16.10 -2.49 7.98
C ASN A 75 14.88 -3.40 8.23
N ASN A 76 13.74 -3.16 7.56
CA ASN A 76 12.55 -4.01 7.63
C ASN A 76 11.88 -4.05 6.24
N LEU A 77 12.30 -4.99 5.39
CA LEU A 77 11.79 -5.12 4.03
C LEU A 77 10.46 -5.89 3.94
N GLN A 78 9.89 -6.30 5.08
CA GLN A 78 8.71 -7.15 5.10
C GLN A 78 7.44 -6.33 4.84
N LEU A 79 6.63 -6.77 3.87
CA LEU A 79 5.32 -6.20 3.57
C LEU A 79 4.25 -6.80 4.51
N ASN A 80 4.37 -6.51 5.80
CA ASN A 80 3.43 -6.94 6.82
C ASN A 80 3.21 -5.87 7.90
N ALA A 81 2.35 -6.15 8.88
CA ALA A 81 1.96 -5.19 9.92
C ALA A 81 3.14 -4.55 10.69
N SER A 82 4.30 -5.22 10.77
CA SER A 82 5.51 -4.68 11.42
C SER A 82 6.00 -3.40 10.75
N GLN A 83 5.79 -3.25 9.44
CA GLN A 83 6.22 -2.07 8.71
C GLN A 83 5.55 -0.79 9.23
N GLY A 84 4.29 -0.89 9.68
CA GLY A 84 3.54 0.21 10.27
C GLY A 84 4.08 0.72 11.61
N LEU A 85 4.95 -0.07 12.26
CA LEU A 85 5.61 0.25 13.53
C LEU A 85 6.98 0.91 13.34
N THR A 86 7.53 0.87 12.12
CA THR A 86 8.81 1.52 11.83
C THR A 86 8.67 3.03 11.90
N ARG A 87 9.73 3.71 12.36
CA ARG A 87 9.74 5.16 12.51
C ARG A 87 9.61 5.86 11.16
N GLU A 88 10.22 5.28 10.13
CA GLU A 88 10.13 5.68 8.74
C GLU A 88 8.70 5.64 8.22
N ASN A 89 7.98 4.54 8.44
CA ASN A 89 6.60 4.43 7.98
C ASN A 89 5.67 5.42 8.70
N ILE A 90 5.86 5.63 10.00
CA ILE A 90 5.13 6.64 10.77
C ILE A 90 5.36 8.04 10.16
N TRP A 91 6.61 8.38 9.82
CA TRP A 91 6.92 9.64 9.15
C TRP A 91 6.26 9.74 7.77
N LEU A 92 6.33 8.67 6.95
CA LEU A 92 5.71 8.62 5.63
C LEU A 92 4.19 8.85 5.72
N ARG A 93 3.48 8.14 6.59
CA ARG A 93 2.03 8.31 6.77
C ARG A 93 1.66 9.73 7.21
N LYS A 94 2.47 10.35 8.07
CA LYS A 94 2.26 11.75 8.51
C LYS A 94 2.47 12.77 7.38
N ASN A 95 3.42 12.52 6.47
CA ASN A 95 3.93 13.52 5.52
C ASN A 95 3.56 13.28 4.05
N CYS A 96 3.20 12.06 3.64
CA CYS A 96 3.01 11.65 2.24
C CYS A 96 2.12 12.61 1.42
N THR A 97 1.05 13.10 2.03
CA THR A 97 0.10 14.06 1.44
C THR A 97 0.72 15.36 0.93
N ARG A 98 1.82 15.84 1.54
CA ARG A 98 2.60 17.01 1.07
C ARG A 98 3.16 16.81 -0.34
N TYR A 99 3.37 15.55 -0.71
CA TYR A 99 3.92 15.13 -2.00
C TYR A 99 2.85 14.58 -2.94
N GLY A 100 1.56 14.65 -2.57
CA GLY A 100 0.45 14.14 -3.38
C GLY A 100 0.18 12.65 -3.24
N PHE A 101 0.77 11.99 -2.24
CA PHE A 101 0.51 10.60 -1.92
C PHE A 101 -0.48 10.45 -0.76
N VAL A 102 -1.19 9.32 -0.73
CA VAL A 102 -1.99 8.89 0.42
C VAL A 102 -1.59 7.47 0.80
N LEU A 103 -1.76 7.13 2.08
CA LEU A 103 -1.81 5.73 2.49
C LEU A 103 -3.08 5.12 1.90
N ARG A 104 -2.94 4.22 0.93
CA ARG A 104 -4.07 3.80 0.09
C ARG A 104 -5.07 2.92 0.82
N TYR A 105 -4.56 2.02 1.66
CA TYR A 105 -5.35 1.03 2.41
C TYR A 105 -5.11 1.24 3.92
N PRO A 106 -5.76 2.23 4.55
CA PRO A 106 -5.59 2.52 5.96
C PRO A 106 -6.38 1.57 6.86
N LYS A 107 -5.87 1.34 8.07
CA LYS A 107 -6.52 0.51 9.09
C LYS A 107 -7.90 1.08 9.45
N GLY A 108 -8.91 0.22 9.53
CA GLY A 108 -10.29 0.59 9.86
C GLY A 108 -11.14 1.05 8.66
N LYS A 109 -10.58 1.06 7.45
CA LYS A 109 -11.30 1.39 6.21
C LYS A 109 -11.42 0.21 5.25
N GLU A 110 -11.09 -1.00 5.70
CA GLU A 110 -11.05 -2.23 4.88
C GLU A 110 -12.42 -2.55 4.26
N LYS A 111 -13.51 -2.23 4.94
CA LYS A 111 -14.88 -2.40 4.41
C LYS A 111 -15.18 -1.48 3.22
N ILE A 112 -14.47 -0.35 3.11
CA ILE A 112 -14.65 0.63 2.04
C ILE A 112 -13.69 0.32 0.90
N THR A 113 -12.42 0.04 1.21
CA THR A 113 -11.39 -0.22 0.20
C THR A 113 -11.45 -1.63 -0.38
N GLY A 114 -12.00 -2.59 0.36
CA GLY A 114 -11.96 -4.02 0.02
C GLY A 114 -10.64 -4.72 0.32
N TYR A 115 -9.59 -3.99 0.69
CA TYR A 115 -8.25 -4.51 0.99
C TYR A 115 -7.91 -4.40 2.48
N GLN A 116 -7.05 -5.30 2.96
CA GLN A 116 -6.51 -5.22 4.31
C GLN A 116 -5.62 -3.99 4.49
N TYR A 117 -5.30 -3.67 5.74
CA TYR A 117 -4.37 -2.59 6.05
C TYR A 117 -2.97 -2.86 5.48
N GLU A 118 -2.50 -1.97 4.61
CA GLU A 118 -1.17 -2.06 4.00
C GLU A 118 -0.39 -0.79 4.26
N SER A 119 0.41 -0.81 5.34
CA SER A 119 1.16 0.36 5.77
C SER A 119 2.17 0.88 4.73
N TRP A 120 2.61 0.02 3.82
CA TRP A 120 3.64 0.28 2.81
C TRP A 120 3.10 0.84 1.49
N HIS A 121 1.81 0.66 1.18
CA HIS A 121 1.25 0.99 -0.14
C HIS A 121 0.80 2.45 -0.20
N PHE A 122 1.54 3.27 -0.95
CA PHE A 122 1.25 4.69 -1.14
C PHE A 122 0.81 4.98 -2.57
N ARG A 123 -0.37 5.60 -2.71
CA ARG A 123 -0.97 5.96 -4.01
C ARG A 123 -0.83 7.46 -4.28
N TYR A 124 -0.31 7.82 -5.45
CA TYR A 124 -0.31 9.19 -5.93
C TYR A 124 -1.70 9.58 -6.44
N VAL A 125 -2.24 10.67 -5.90
CA VAL A 125 -3.53 11.28 -6.27
C VAL A 125 -3.39 12.78 -6.59
N GLY A 126 -2.17 13.32 -6.49
CA GLY A 126 -1.91 14.75 -6.61
C GLY A 126 -2.13 15.52 -5.31
N LYS A 127 -1.43 16.66 -5.15
CA LYS A 127 -1.38 17.41 -3.89
C LYS A 127 -2.76 17.92 -3.42
N LYS A 128 -3.59 18.41 -4.35
CA LYS A 128 -4.92 18.95 -4.02
C LYS A 128 -5.85 17.86 -3.48
N ALA A 129 -5.94 16.72 -4.17
CA ALA A 129 -6.75 15.59 -3.74
C ALA A 129 -6.24 15.00 -2.42
N ALA A 130 -4.92 14.75 -2.31
CA ALA A 130 -4.32 14.21 -1.09
C ALA A 130 -4.58 15.10 0.14
N ALA A 131 -4.53 16.43 -0.03
CA ALA A 131 -4.86 17.37 1.04
C ALA A 131 -6.35 17.30 1.45
N LYS A 132 -7.27 17.24 0.47
CA LYS A 132 -8.72 17.10 0.73
C LYS A 132 -9.03 15.76 1.41
N MET A 133 -8.43 14.66 0.95
CA MET A 133 -8.56 13.34 1.56
C MET A 133 -8.07 13.33 3.01
N LYS A 134 -6.87 13.88 3.28
CA LYS A 134 -6.32 13.98 4.64
C LYS A 134 -7.22 14.78 5.57
N LYS A 135 -7.71 15.94 5.12
CA LYS A 135 -8.57 16.83 5.91
C LYS A 135 -9.85 16.13 6.37
N ASN A 136 -10.43 15.29 5.52
CA ASN A 136 -11.69 14.61 5.80
C ASN A 136 -11.52 13.16 6.31
N ASN A 137 -10.28 12.70 6.50
CA ASN A 137 -9.98 11.29 6.83
C ASN A 137 -10.64 10.30 5.85
N TRP A 138 -10.54 10.59 4.56
CA TRP A 138 -11.14 9.82 3.48
C TRP A 138 -10.17 8.88 2.79
N THR A 139 -10.71 7.74 2.39
CA THR A 139 -10.18 6.86 1.35
C THR A 139 -10.35 7.47 -0.04
N LEU A 140 -9.75 6.85 -1.06
CA LEU A 140 -9.89 7.31 -2.44
C LEU A 140 -11.34 7.15 -2.92
N GLU A 141 -11.99 6.05 -2.51
CA GLU A 141 -13.39 5.74 -2.81
C GLU A 141 -14.33 6.82 -2.26
N GLU A 142 -14.17 7.18 -0.97
CA GLU A 142 -14.95 8.25 -0.35
C GLU A 142 -14.70 9.61 -1.02
N TYR A 143 -13.46 9.90 -1.43
CA TYR A 143 -13.14 11.13 -2.14
C TYR A 143 -13.80 11.21 -3.51
N LEU A 144 -13.79 10.12 -4.28
CA LEU A 144 -14.40 10.06 -5.61
C LEU A 144 -15.93 10.11 -5.54
N ALA A 145 -16.54 9.51 -4.51
CA ALA A 145 -17.99 9.58 -4.29
C ALA A 145 -18.49 10.97 -3.89
N ALA A 146 -17.62 11.80 -3.30
CA ALA A 146 -17.92 13.16 -2.83
C ALA A 146 -17.38 14.27 -3.78
N SER A 147 -16.96 13.90 -4.98
CA SER A 147 -16.40 14.84 -5.99
C SER A 147 -17.33 15.04 -7.17
#